data_AF-A0A2E5W4Y0-F1
#
_entry.id   AF-A0A2E5W4Y0-F1
#
_cell.length_a   1.000
_cell.length_b   1.000
_cell.length_c   1.000
_cell.angle_alpha   90.00
_cell.angle_beta   90.00
_cell.angle_gamma   90.00
#
_symmetry.space_group_name_H-M   'P 1'
#
loop_
_entity.id
_entity.type
_entity.pdbx_description
1 polymer ?
#
loop_
_entity_poly.entity_id
_entity_poly.type
_entity_poly.pdbx_seq_one_letter_code
_entity_poly.pdbx_strand_id
1 'polypeptide(L)'
;MKVMKIGKIEIKTPIILAPMAGVTDYPFRILCKEMGAGIVYSEFVSADGIIRENSKTLSLIRFEEHERPIGIQIFGSSPDVMGQAAKYVYESFKPDLLDINYGCPVPKVTKKGGGSAALQDLCLMDEITYAVVESVPKIPVTVKMRAGWNNDSIVIPEVGGRLENIGVKAIALHPRTTKQRYTGNANWSYIKELKESCSIPVIGNGDVRTTDDMMRMFEETG
;
A
#
# COMPACT_ATOMS: atom_id res chain seq x y z
N MET A 1 3.72 -8.45 -21.48
CA MET A 1 3.19 -8.48 -20.10
C MET A 1 1.68 -8.46 -20.14
N LYS A 2 1.01 -9.23 -19.28
CA LYS A 2 -0.46 -9.25 -19.18
C LYS A 2 -0.92 -7.95 -18.51
N VAL A 3 -2.06 -7.39 -18.95
CA VAL A 3 -2.67 -6.22 -18.30
C VAL A 3 -3.02 -6.60 -16.85
N MET A 4 -2.51 -5.83 -15.89
CA MET A 4 -2.84 -5.99 -14.47
C MET A 4 -4.15 -5.25 -14.18
N LYS A 5 -5.01 -5.81 -13.34
CA LYS A 5 -6.29 -5.18 -12.95
C LYS A 5 -6.38 -5.03 -11.44
N ILE A 6 -6.68 -3.83 -10.96
CA ILE A 6 -7.00 -3.56 -9.55
C ILE A 6 -8.45 -3.10 -9.49
N GLY A 7 -9.36 -4.01 -9.14
CA GLY A 7 -10.80 -3.77 -9.27
C GLY A 7 -11.16 -3.42 -10.73
N LYS A 8 -11.68 -2.21 -10.93
CA LYS A 8 -12.05 -1.67 -12.26
C LYS A 8 -10.90 -0.96 -13.00
N ILE A 9 -9.75 -0.78 -12.36
CA ILE A 9 -8.62 -0.03 -12.91
C ILE A 9 -7.76 -0.99 -13.75
N GLU A 10 -7.61 -0.70 -15.04
CA GLU A 10 -6.72 -1.43 -15.93
C GLU A 10 -5.35 -0.76 -16.00
N ILE A 11 -4.31 -1.52 -15.65
CA ILE A 11 -2.92 -1.07 -15.58
C ILE A 11 -2.17 -1.73 -16.74
N LYS A 12 -1.96 -0.95 -17.81
CA LYS A 12 -1.24 -1.42 -19.02
C LYS A 12 0.25 -1.64 -18.74
N THR A 13 0.85 -0.74 -17.96
CA THR A 13 2.24 -0.83 -17.52
C THR A 13 2.26 -1.22 -16.04
N PRO A 14 2.53 -2.48 -15.66
CA PRO A 14 2.45 -2.97 -14.28
C PRO A 14 3.63 -2.50 -13.42
N ILE A 15 4.04 -1.24 -13.58
CA ILE A 15 5.09 -0.57 -12.84
C ILE A 15 4.45 0.58 -12.08
N ILE A 16 4.64 0.60 -10.77
CA ILE A 16 3.91 1.44 -9.84
C ILE A 16 4.91 2.27 -9.04
N LEU A 17 4.68 3.58 -8.95
CA LEU A 17 5.46 4.43 -8.07
C LEU A 17 5.07 4.16 -6.61
N ALA A 18 6.03 3.71 -5.80
CA ALA A 18 5.80 3.46 -4.39
C ALA A 18 5.58 4.76 -3.59
N PRO A 19 4.67 4.78 -2.60
CA PRO A 19 4.46 5.95 -1.74
C PRO A 19 5.67 6.18 -0.83
N MET A 20 6.20 7.40 -0.83
CA MET A 20 7.38 7.78 -0.04
C MET A 20 7.18 9.18 0.56
N ALA A 21 7.02 9.24 1.88
CA ALA A 21 6.91 10.51 2.61
C ALA A 21 8.14 11.40 2.37
N GLY A 22 7.91 12.66 2.02
CA GLY A 22 8.90 13.67 1.66
C GLY A 22 9.50 13.52 0.26
N VAL A 23 9.02 12.58 -0.57
CA VAL A 23 9.57 12.31 -1.91
C VAL A 23 8.49 12.28 -2.97
N THR A 24 7.37 11.56 -2.77
CA THR A 24 6.29 11.47 -3.75
C THR A 24 5.34 12.67 -3.67
N ASP A 25 5.91 13.87 -3.76
CA ASP A 25 5.16 15.11 -3.91
C ASP A 25 4.56 15.25 -5.32
N TYR A 26 3.77 16.30 -5.52
CA TYR A 26 3.05 16.51 -6.77
C TYR A 26 3.98 16.51 -8.01
N PRO A 27 5.04 17.34 -8.09
CA PRO A 27 5.92 17.37 -9.26
C PRO A 27 6.59 16.02 -9.54
N PHE A 28 7.02 15.30 -8.52
CA PHE A 28 7.68 14.00 -8.70
C PHE A 28 6.73 12.94 -9.26
N ARG A 29 5.46 12.94 -8.83
CA ARG A 29 4.45 12.02 -9.35
C ARG A 29 4.16 12.30 -10.82
N ILE A 30 4.12 13.56 -11.24
CA ILE A 30 3.94 13.93 -12.66
C ILE A 30 5.06 13.36 -13.51
N LEU A 31 6.30 13.61 -13.10
CA LEU A 31 7.47 13.10 -13.81
C LEU A 31 7.42 11.58 -13.95
N CYS A 32 7.11 10.86 -12.87
CA CYS A 32 6.99 9.41 -12.92
C CYS A 32 5.86 8.95 -13.86
N LYS A 33 4.75 9.69 -13.91
CA LYS A 33 3.63 9.39 -14.80
C LYS A 33 4.01 9.56 -16.26
N GLU A 34 4.67 10.66 -16.60
CA GLU A 34 5.19 10.93 -17.95
C GLU A 34 6.24 9.91 -18.38
N MET A 35 7.03 9.40 -17.43
CA MET A 35 8.00 8.32 -17.65
C MET A 35 7.38 6.92 -17.72
N GLY A 36 6.05 6.79 -17.60
CA GLY A 36 5.32 5.55 -17.86
C GLY A 36 4.84 4.79 -16.63
N ALA A 37 4.84 5.38 -15.43
CA ALA A 37 4.26 4.74 -14.25
C ALA A 37 2.76 4.45 -14.45
N GLY A 38 2.37 3.19 -14.30
CA GLY A 38 0.99 2.74 -14.45
C GLY A 38 0.06 3.34 -13.40
N ILE A 39 0.51 3.40 -12.15
CA ILE A 39 -0.15 4.07 -11.03
C ILE A 39 0.89 4.87 -10.24
N VAL A 40 0.48 6.03 -9.74
CA VAL A 40 1.25 6.81 -8.77
C VAL A 40 0.51 6.88 -7.43
N TYR A 41 1.25 7.06 -6.35
CA TYR A 41 0.68 7.20 -5.01
C TYR A 41 1.11 8.51 -4.39
N SER A 42 0.19 9.13 -3.63
CA SER A 42 0.56 10.24 -2.75
C SER A 42 1.56 9.79 -1.69
N GLU A 43 2.09 10.76 -0.94
CA GLU A 43 2.65 10.44 0.37
C GLU A 43 1.59 9.77 1.26
N PHE A 44 2.05 9.04 2.28
CA PHE A 44 1.12 8.43 3.23
C PHE A 44 0.78 9.35 4.38
N VAL A 45 -0.51 9.39 4.71
CA VAL A 45 -1.08 10.35 5.67
C VAL A 45 -1.76 9.65 6.84
N SER A 46 -1.72 10.30 8.00
CA SER A 46 -2.32 9.77 9.22
C SER A 46 -3.84 9.94 9.19
N ALA A 47 -4.58 8.86 9.47
CA ALA A 47 -6.03 8.89 9.61
C ALA A 47 -6.48 9.88 10.68
N ASP A 48 -5.82 9.93 11.84
CA ASP A 48 -6.05 10.96 12.87
C ASP A 48 -5.85 12.38 12.34
N GLY A 49 -4.85 12.59 11.49
CA GLY A 49 -4.57 13.88 10.87
C GLY A 49 -5.68 14.31 9.91
N ILE A 50 -6.27 13.35 9.18
CA ILE A 50 -7.39 13.59 8.26
C ILE A 50 -8.64 13.97 9.05
N ILE A 51 -9.01 13.19 10.08
CA ILE A 51 -10.23 13.44 10.88
C ILE A 51 -10.17 14.75 11.65
N ARG A 52 -8.97 15.19 12.04
CA ARG A 52 -8.76 16.51 12.66
C ARG A 52 -8.64 17.64 11.64
N GLU A 53 -8.87 17.35 10.37
CA GLU A 53 -8.77 18.29 9.24
C GLU A 53 -7.45 19.07 9.25
N ASN A 54 -6.35 18.40 9.61
CA ASN A 54 -5.07 19.06 9.71
C ASN A 54 -4.62 19.52 8.32
N SER A 55 -4.48 20.84 8.14
CA SER A 55 -4.18 21.45 6.83
C SER A 55 -2.92 20.87 6.16
N LYS A 56 -1.86 20.60 6.93
CA LYS A 56 -0.64 19.97 6.41
C LYS A 56 -0.87 18.53 5.98
N THR A 57 -1.74 17.78 6.66
CA THR A 57 -2.09 16.42 6.28
C THR A 57 -2.92 16.43 5.00
N LEU A 58 -3.93 17.30 4.93
CA LEU A 58 -4.80 17.43 3.76
C LEU A 58 -4.05 17.95 2.53
N SER A 59 -3.02 18.78 2.68
CA SER A 59 -2.21 19.24 1.54
C SER A 59 -1.43 18.10 0.88
N LEU A 60 -1.03 17.07 1.63
CA LEU A 60 -0.29 15.91 1.10
C LEU A 60 -1.17 14.97 0.26
N ILE A 61 -2.50 15.07 0.41
CA ILE A 61 -3.49 14.25 -0.31
C ILE A 61 -3.83 14.87 -1.67
N ARG A 62 -3.61 16.17 -1.86
CA ARG A 62 -4.01 16.87 -3.08
C ARG A 62 -3.28 16.33 -4.31
N PHE A 63 -4.03 16.24 -5.39
CA PHE A 63 -3.58 15.79 -6.70
C PHE A 63 -4.45 16.41 -7.80
N GLU A 64 -3.99 16.31 -9.04
CA GLU A 64 -4.62 16.82 -10.25
C GLU A 64 -4.93 15.68 -11.24
N GLU A 65 -5.76 15.95 -12.23
CA GLU A 65 -6.28 14.93 -13.15
C GLU A 65 -5.20 14.16 -13.93
N HIS A 66 -4.08 14.81 -14.26
CA HIS A 66 -2.99 14.20 -15.03
C HIS A 66 -2.15 13.19 -14.23
N GLU A 67 -2.36 13.09 -12.91
CA GLU A 67 -1.75 12.04 -12.09
C GLU A 67 -2.49 10.70 -12.20
N ARG A 68 -3.74 10.74 -12.68
CA ARG A 68 -4.61 9.57 -12.64
C ARG A 68 -4.11 8.44 -13.57
N PRO A 69 -4.29 7.16 -13.18
CA PRO A 69 -4.81 6.71 -11.89
C PRO A 69 -3.84 6.96 -10.73
N ILE A 70 -4.39 7.49 -9.62
CA ILE A 70 -3.68 7.79 -8.37
C ILE A 70 -4.30 7.08 -7.17
N GLY A 71 -3.44 6.57 -6.29
CA GLY A 71 -3.81 6.05 -4.98
C GLY A 71 -3.47 7.00 -3.83
N ILE A 72 -4.36 7.10 -2.85
CA ILE A 72 -4.08 7.78 -1.57
C ILE A 72 -3.82 6.75 -0.50
N GLN A 73 -2.64 6.80 0.11
CA GLN A 73 -2.25 5.87 1.17
C GLN A 73 -2.53 6.47 2.56
N ILE A 74 -3.31 5.77 3.38
CA ILE A 74 -3.63 6.15 4.76
C ILE A 74 -3.04 5.17 5.77
N PHE A 75 -2.83 5.63 7.00
CA PHE A 75 -2.39 4.77 8.12
C PHE A 75 -2.98 5.20 9.45
N GLY A 76 -3.17 4.22 10.33
CA GLY A 76 -3.76 4.40 11.65
C GLY A 76 -3.85 3.07 12.39
N SER A 77 -4.37 3.11 13.61
CA SER A 77 -4.46 1.94 14.51
C SER A 77 -5.87 1.67 15.03
N SER A 78 -6.85 2.48 14.64
CA SER A 78 -8.25 2.36 15.05
C SER A 78 -9.12 2.08 13.82
N PRO A 79 -9.92 0.99 13.80
CA PRO A 79 -10.83 0.69 12.72
C PRO A 79 -11.80 1.85 12.42
N ASP A 80 -12.39 2.43 13.46
CA ASP A 80 -13.35 3.54 13.35
C ASP A 80 -12.69 4.78 12.70
N VAL A 81 -11.53 5.19 13.19
CA VAL A 81 -10.80 6.36 12.66
C VAL A 81 -10.34 6.11 11.23
N MET A 82 -9.90 4.89 10.91
CA MET A 82 -9.46 4.51 9.56
C MET A 82 -10.63 4.51 8.57
N GLY A 83 -11.79 3.96 8.94
CA GLY A 83 -13.00 3.98 8.12
C GLY A 83 -13.50 5.40 7.85
N GLN A 84 -13.59 6.22 8.89
CA GLN A 84 -13.97 7.63 8.74
C GLN A 84 -12.98 8.40 7.85
N ALA A 85 -11.68 8.16 8.01
CA ALA A 85 -10.66 8.84 7.21
C ALA A 85 -10.72 8.41 5.74
N ALA A 86 -10.93 7.11 5.49
CA ALA A 86 -11.14 6.57 4.15
C ALA A 86 -12.34 7.22 3.46
N LYS A 87 -13.48 7.32 4.17
CA LYS A 87 -14.69 7.98 3.69
C LYS A 87 -14.43 9.46 3.37
N TYR A 88 -13.81 10.19 4.29
CA TYR A 88 -13.45 11.60 4.09
C TYR A 88 -12.60 11.79 2.84
N VAL A 89 -11.56 10.96 2.67
CA VAL A 89 -10.67 11.03 1.50
C VAL A 89 -11.44 10.80 0.21
N TYR A 90 -12.29 9.77 0.19
CA TYR A 90 -13.11 9.45 -0.97
C TYR A 90 -14.08 10.58 -1.33
N GLU A 91 -14.80 11.13 -0.37
CA GLU A 91 -15.80 12.18 -0.61
C GLU A 91 -15.16 13.51 -1.01
N SER A 92 -14.03 13.87 -0.38
CA SER A 92 -13.39 15.18 -0.56
C SER A 92 -12.44 15.24 -1.76
N PHE A 93 -11.67 14.17 -2.03
CA PHE A 93 -10.61 14.17 -3.04
C PHE A 93 -10.87 13.22 -4.21
N LYS A 94 -11.72 12.20 -4.03
CA LYS A 94 -12.13 11.26 -5.09
C LYS A 94 -10.95 10.60 -5.85
N PRO A 95 -10.01 9.93 -5.14
CA PRO A 95 -8.94 9.21 -5.81
C PRO A 95 -9.46 7.98 -6.56
N ASP A 96 -8.63 7.41 -7.43
CA ASP A 96 -9.00 6.20 -8.19
C ASP A 96 -9.01 4.95 -7.30
N LEU A 97 -8.13 4.92 -6.29
CA LEU A 97 -8.05 3.87 -5.28
C LEU A 97 -7.61 4.42 -3.92
N LEU A 98 -7.87 3.65 -2.86
CA LEU A 98 -7.36 3.91 -1.53
C LEU A 98 -6.36 2.80 -1.13
N ASP A 99 -5.33 3.13 -0.37
CA ASP A 99 -4.35 2.14 0.09
C ASP A 99 -4.08 2.23 1.59
N ILE A 100 -3.89 1.08 2.22
CA ILE A 100 -3.59 1.00 3.65
C ILE A 100 -2.12 0.67 3.84
N ASN A 101 -1.43 1.50 4.63
CA ASN A 101 -0.04 1.25 4.98
C ASN A 101 0.09 0.34 6.20
N TYR A 102 0.52 -0.90 5.95
CA TYR A 102 1.00 -1.86 6.94
C TYR A 102 2.52 -2.11 6.80
N GLY A 103 3.26 -1.15 6.25
CA GLY A 103 4.66 -1.33 5.87
C GLY A 103 5.66 -0.39 6.57
N CYS A 104 5.23 0.77 7.04
CA CYS A 104 6.12 1.79 7.60
C CYS A 104 6.73 1.33 8.94
N PRO A 105 8.07 1.18 9.05
CA PRO A 105 8.72 0.69 10.26
C PRO A 105 9.15 1.82 11.22
N VAL A 106 8.86 3.09 10.86
CA VAL A 106 9.36 4.26 11.58
C VAL A 106 8.76 4.31 12.99
N PRO A 107 9.56 4.47 14.05
CA PRO A 107 9.07 4.47 15.44
C PRO A 107 7.93 5.46 15.72
N LYS A 108 7.91 6.61 15.06
CA LYS A 108 6.84 7.61 15.19
C LYS A 108 5.47 7.08 14.77
N VAL A 109 5.44 6.12 13.84
CA VAL A 109 4.24 5.48 13.32
C VAL A 109 3.94 4.20 14.12
N THR A 110 4.94 3.32 14.29
CA THR A 110 4.74 2.01 14.94
C THR A 110 4.45 2.10 16.43
N LYS A 111 4.99 3.08 17.16
CA LYS A 111 4.67 3.28 18.59
C LYS A 111 3.20 3.67 18.84
N LYS A 112 2.50 4.13 17.80
CA LYS A 112 1.06 4.43 17.84
C LYS A 112 0.20 3.29 17.31
N GLY A 113 0.79 2.13 17.02
CA GLY A 113 0.08 0.98 16.43
C GLY A 113 -0.17 1.08 14.93
N GLY A 114 0.26 2.16 14.26
CA GLY A 114 0.12 2.31 12.81
C GLY A 114 1.25 1.67 12.02
N GLY A 115 1.12 1.66 10.69
CA GLY A 115 2.14 1.11 9.80
C GLY A 115 2.34 -0.38 10.04
N SER A 116 3.59 -0.84 10.03
CA SER A 116 3.87 -2.27 10.19
C SER A 116 3.71 -2.81 11.61
N ALA A 117 3.34 -1.97 12.58
CA ALA A 117 2.94 -2.44 13.91
C ALA A 117 1.63 -3.25 13.88
N ALA A 118 0.75 -3.01 12.90
CA ALA A 118 -0.47 -3.79 12.68
C ALA A 118 -0.17 -5.27 12.39
N LEU A 119 1.01 -5.60 11.87
CA LEU A 119 1.40 -6.99 11.58
C LEU A 119 1.68 -7.83 12.83
N GLN A 120 1.65 -7.23 14.03
CA GLN A 120 1.74 -7.96 15.29
C GLN A 120 0.38 -8.47 15.79
N ASP A 121 -0.71 -7.90 15.28
CA ASP A 121 -2.08 -8.27 15.64
C ASP A 121 -2.93 -8.33 14.37
N LEU A 122 -3.00 -9.52 13.78
CA LEU A 122 -3.73 -9.73 12.54
C LEU A 122 -5.25 -9.58 12.71
N CYS A 123 -5.79 -9.78 13.92
CA CYS A 123 -7.21 -9.54 14.17
C CYS A 123 -7.51 -8.04 14.07
N LEU A 124 -6.70 -7.18 14.70
CA LEU A 124 -6.85 -5.73 14.58
C LEU A 124 -6.60 -5.26 13.14
N MET A 125 -5.63 -5.86 12.44
CA MET A 125 -5.40 -5.56 11.01
C MET A 125 -6.64 -5.87 10.16
N ASP A 126 -7.29 -7.01 10.40
CA ASP A 126 -8.52 -7.40 9.71
C ASP A 126 -9.65 -6.40 9.99
N GLU A 127 -9.87 -6.01 11.25
CA GLU A 127 -10.87 -5.02 11.64
C GLU A 127 -10.64 -3.66 10.95
N ILE A 128 -9.39 -3.18 10.93
CA ILE A 128 -9.02 -1.93 10.25
C ILE A 128 -9.28 -2.04 8.75
N THR A 129 -8.86 -3.15 8.13
CA THR A 129 -9.02 -3.35 6.68
C THR A 129 -10.50 -3.39 6.32
N TYR A 130 -11.31 -4.12 7.09
CA TYR A 130 -12.76 -4.22 6.88
C TYR A 130 -13.43 -2.85 6.97
N ALA A 131 -13.14 -2.08 8.02
CA ALA A 131 -13.70 -0.74 8.20
C ALA A 131 -13.39 0.19 7.02
N VAL A 132 -12.18 0.10 6.45
CA VAL A 132 -11.79 0.88 5.28
C VAL A 132 -12.53 0.41 4.02
N VAL A 133 -12.55 -0.89 3.73
CA VAL A 133 -13.22 -1.45 2.54
C VAL A 133 -14.71 -1.09 2.52
N GLU A 134 -15.40 -1.26 3.65
CA GLU A 134 -16.82 -0.92 3.80
C GLU A 134 -17.10 0.58 3.63
N SER A 135 -16.14 1.44 4.02
CA SER A 135 -16.31 2.89 3.96
C SER A 135 -16.21 3.47 2.55
N VAL A 136 -15.58 2.76 1.60
CA VAL A 136 -15.35 3.25 0.23
C VAL A 136 -15.71 2.23 -0.87
N PRO A 137 -16.96 1.73 -0.92
CA PRO A 137 -17.35 0.59 -1.77
C PRO A 137 -17.30 0.85 -3.28
N LYS A 138 -17.01 2.10 -3.71
CA LYS A 138 -17.01 2.52 -5.12
C LYS A 138 -15.63 2.53 -5.78
N ILE A 139 -14.57 2.44 -4.98
CA ILE A 139 -13.18 2.38 -5.44
C ILE A 139 -12.47 1.18 -4.81
N PRO A 140 -11.48 0.58 -5.48
CA PRO A 140 -10.72 -0.51 -4.90
C PRO A 140 -9.88 -0.03 -3.71
N VAL A 141 -9.76 -0.89 -2.70
CA VAL A 141 -8.81 -0.74 -1.60
C VAL A 141 -7.65 -1.70 -1.81
N THR A 142 -6.43 -1.19 -1.67
CA THR A 142 -5.19 -1.98 -1.72
C THR A 142 -4.43 -1.91 -0.39
N VAL A 143 -3.48 -2.81 -0.21
CA VAL A 143 -2.62 -2.83 1.00
C VAL A 143 -1.18 -2.81 0.58
N LYS A 144 -0.36 -1.96 1.21
CA LYS A 144 1.10 -2.07 1.16
C LYS A 144 1.65 -2.53 2.49
N MET A 145 2.35 -3.66 2.51
CA MET A 145 2.83 -4.27 3.74
C MET A 145 4.28 -4.75 3.70
N ARG A 146 4.76 -5.17 4.86
CA ARG A 146 6.03 -5.91 5.06
C ARG A 146 5.76 -7.40 5.26
N ALA A 147 6.81 -8.21 5.18
CA ALA A 147 6.71 -9.66 5.41
C ALA A 147 6.29 -10.05 6.84
N GLY A 148 6.44 -9.13 7.80
CA GLY A 148 6.14 -9.39 9.20
C GLY A 148 6.83 -8.39 10.14
N TRP A 149 6.72 -8.63 11.45
CA TRP A 149 7.37 -7.79 12.45
C TRP A 149 8.88 -8.07 12.54
N ASN A 150 9.24 -9.34 12.62
CA ASN A 150 10.62 -9.85 12.68
C ASN A 150 10.64 -11.28 12.11
N ASN A 151 11.81 -11.95 12.15
CA ASN A 151 11.96 -13.28 11.54
C ASN A 151 11.18 -14.38 12.29
N ASP A 152 10.84 -14.16 13.56
CA ASP A 152 10.01 -15.07 14.37
C ASP A 152 8.51 -14.76 14.22
N SER A 153 8.16 -13.75 13.41
CA SER A 153 6.80 -13.24 13.25
C SER A 153 6.57 -12.82 11.80
N ILE A 154 6.78 -13.78 10.89
CA ILE A 154 6.43 -13.67 9.46
C ILE A 154 4.94 -13.99 9.31
N VAL A 155 4.23 -13.17 8.54
CA VAL A 155 2.77 -13.28 8.34
C VAL A 155 2.41 -13.79 6.94
N ILE A 156 3.42 -14.04 6.11
CA ILE A 156 3.30 -14.64 4.78
C ILE A 156 3.34 -16.17 4.94
N PRO A 157 2.50 -16.94 4.22
CA PRO A 157 1.52 -16.50 3.23
C PRO A 157 0.12 -16.19 3.78
N GLU A 158 -0.13 -16.45 5.07
CA GLU A 158 -1.46 -16.43 5.71
C GLU A 158 -2.25 -15.15 5.43
N VAL A 159 -1.58 -13.99 5.49
CA VAL A 159 -2.24 -12.69 5.36
C VAL A 159 -2.88 -12.44 4.00
N GLY A 160 -2.43 -13.14 2.94
CA GLY A 160 -2.97 -12.99 1.59
C GLY A 160 -4.46 -13.32 1.52
N GLY A 161 -4.83 -14.50 2.01
CA GLY A 161 -6.22 -14.96 2.04
C GLY A 161 -7.10 -14.11 2.97
N ARG A 162 -6.55 -13.63 4.09
CA ARG A 162 -7.29 -12.74 5.02
C ARG A 162 -7.70 -11.44 4.34
N LEU A 163 -6.73 -10.75 3.74
CA LEU A 163 -6.97 -9.49 3.03
C LEU A 163 -7.89 -9.67 1.81
N GLU A 164 -7.69 -10.74 1.04
CA GLU A 164 -8.55 -11.08 -0.10
C GLU A 164 -10.00 -11.30 0.32
N ASN A 165 -10.24 -12.07 1.39
CA ASN A 165 -11.58 -12.34 1.92
C ASN A 165 -12.31 -11.08 2.41
N ILE A 166 -11.57 -10.11 2.96
CA ILE A 166 -12.12 -8.81 3.38
C ILE A 166 -12.50 -7.94 2.18
N GLY A 167 -11.91 -8.18 1.00
CA GLY A 167 -12.25 -7.49 -0.24
C GLY A 167 -11.15 -6.58 -0.79
N VAL A 168 -9.94 -6.66 -0.25
CA VAL A 168 -8.74 -5.99 -0.80
C VAL A 168 -8.53 -6.42 -2.25
N LYS A 169 -8.13 -5.48 -3.12
CA LYS A 169 -8.03 -5.69 -4.57
C LYS A 169 -6.62 -5.83 -5.11
N ALA A 170 -5.60 -5.56 -4.30
CA ALA A 170 -4.20 -5.89 -4.56
C ALA A 170 -3.35 -5.74 -3.28
N ILE A 171 -2.25 -6.47 -3.21
CA ILE A 171 -1.29 -6.38 -2.10
C ILE A 171 0.10 -6.04 -2.66
N ALA A 172 0.70 -4.96 -2.19
CA ALA A 172 2.11 -4.64 -2.44
C ALA A 172 2.98 -5.11 -1.27
N LEU A 173 3.93 -6.00 -1.53
CA LEU A 173 4.80 -6.57 -0.50
C LEU A 173 6.23 -6.06 -0.62
N HIS A 174 6.71 -5.39 0.43
CA HIS A 174 8.15 -5.22 0.68
C HIS A 174 8.61 -6.41 1.52
N PRO A 175 9.35 -7.39 0.99
CA PRO A 175 9.60 -8.64 1.69
C PRO A 175 10.82 -8.54 2.61
N ARG A 176 10.82 -7.48 3.41
CA ARG A 176 11.67 -7.32 4.59
C ARG A 176 10.77 -7.30 5.82
N THR A 177 11.31 -7.71 6.95
CA THR A 177 10.59 -7.55 8.22
C THR A 177 10.63 -6.10 8.71
N THR A 178 9.79 -5.76 9.67
CA THR A 178 9.77 -4.43 10.29
C THR A 178 11.11 -4.11 10.96
N LYS A 179 11.63 -5.05 11.76
CA LYS A 179 12.92 -4.89 12.47
C LYS A 179 14.11 -4.77 11.51
N GLN A 180 14.06 -5.45 10.36
CA GLN A 180 15.11 -5.33 9.33
C GLN A 180 15.21 -3.92 8.74
N ARG A 181 14.11 -3.14 8.72
CA ARG A 181 14.07 -1.82 8.08
C ARG A 181 14.60 -1.88 6.63
N TYR A 182 15.79 -1.35 6.39
CA TYR A 182 16.48 -1.31 5.10
C TYR A 182 17.82 -2.06 5.11
N THR A 183 18.15 -2.77 6.19
CA THR A 183 19.38 -3.59 6.23
C THR A 183 19.18 -4.90 5.48
N GLY A 184 20.28 -5.56 5.11
CA GLY A 184 20.26 -6.80 4.35
C GLY A 184 19.49 -6.69 3.03
N ASN A 185 19.06 -7.83 2.50
CA ASN A 185 18.36 -7.93 1.22
C ASN A 185 16.87 -8.20 1.42
N ALA A 186 16.04 -7.74 0.47
CA ALA A 186 14.66 -8.15 0.34
C ALA A 186 14.60 -9.64 -0.02
N ASN A 187 13.83 -10.45 0.74
CA ASN A 187 13.67 -11.86 0.41
C ASN A 187 12.49 -12.07 -0.56
N TRP A 188 12.76 -12.05 -1.87
CA TRP A 188 11.69 -12.15 -2.88
C TRP A 188 10.90 -13.48 -2.85
N SER A 189 11.38 -14.52 -2.15
CA SER A 189 10.59 -15.76 -1.95
C SER A 189 9.23 -15.48 -1.31
N TYR A 190 9.16 -14.54 -0.36
CA TYR A 190 7.90 -14.17 0.28
C TYR A 190 6.90 -13.52 -0.68
N ILE A 191 7.37 -12.86 -1.75
CA ILE A 191 6.47 -12.31 -2.77
C ILE A 191 5.83 -13.48 -3.55
N LYS A 192 6.63 -14.47 -3.94
CA LYS A 192 6.15 -15.68 -4.60
C LYS A 192 5.14 -16.44 -3.74
N GLU A 193 5.50 -16.71 -2.48
CA GLU A 193 4.64 -17.42 -1.52
C GLU A 193 3.29 -16.69 -1.33
N LEU A 194 3.31 -15.35 -1.23
CA LEU A 194 2.08 -14.56 -1.15
C LEU A 194 1.28 -14.59 -2.47
N LYS A 195 1.96 -14.56 -3.62
CA LYS A 195 1.32 -14.61 -4.93
C LYS A 195 0.60 -15.94 -5.18
N GLU A 196 1.15 -17.03 -4.66
CA GLU A 196 0.58 -18.37 -4.71
C GLU A 196 -0.59 -18.56 -3.73
N SER A 197 -0.69 -17.74 -2.67
CA SER A 197 -1.70 -17.89 -1.63
C SER A 197 -3.00 -17.12 -1.84
N CYS A 198 -3.06 -16.23 -2.83
CA CYS A 198 -4.25 -15.42 -3.12
C CYS A 198 -4.45 -15.19 -4.63
N SER A 199 -5.70 -14.93 -5.04
CA SER A 199 -6.03 -14.73 -6.46
C SER A 199 -5.87 -13.28 -6.90
N ILE A 200 -5.95 -12.33 -5.96
CA ILE A 200 -5.69 -10.92 -6.23
C ILE A 200 -4.24 -10.64 -6.70
N PRO A 201 -4.00 -9.53 -7.40
CA PRO A 201 -2.66 -9.13 -7.78
C PRO A 201 -1.74 -8.92 -6.56
N VAL A 202 -0.52 -9.43 -6.66
CA VAL A 202 0.58 -9.15 -5.74
C VAL A 202 1.61 -8.30 -6.48
N ILE A 203 2.01 -7.19 -5.87
CA ILE A 203 2.98 -6.24 -6.43
C ILE A 203 4.29 -6.41 -5.65
N GLY A 204 5.32 -6.91 -6.32
CA GLY A 204 6.65 -7.02 -5.75
C GLY A 204 7.30 -5.65 -5.51
N ASN A 205 7.95 -5.48 -4.35
CA ASN A 205 8.65 -4.24 -4.00
C ASN A 205 9.92 -4.54 -3.20
N GLY A 206 10.94 -3.70 -3.37
CA GLY A 206 12.19 -3.76 -2.60
C GLY A 206 13.37 -4.28 -3.42
N ASP A 207 14.45 -3.51 -3.41
CA ASP A 207 15.72 -3.78 -4.10
C ASP A 207 15.64 -3.86 -5.64
N VAL A 208 14.60 -3.29 -6.25
CA VAL A 208 14.51 -3.06 -7.69
C VAL A 208 15.18 -1.72 -8.01
N ARG A 209 16.38 -1.73 -8.60
CA ARG A 209 17.16 -0.52 -8.91
C ARG A 209 17.38 -0.32 -10.40
N THR A 210 17.29 -1.38 -11.18
CA THR A 210 17.51 -1.43 -12.62
C THR A 210 16.37 -2.17 -13.32
N THR A 211 16.30 -2.04 -14.64
CA THR A 211 15.37 -2.82 -15.46
C THR A 211 15.65 -4.32 -15.35
N ASP A 212 16.91 -4.72 -15.18
CA ASP A 212 17.28 -6.13 -15.00
C ASP A 212 16.73 -6.67 -13.67
N ASP A 213 16.81 -5.88 -12.59
CA ASP A 213 16.20 -6.27 -11.31
C ASP A 213 14.69 -6.46 -11.42
N MET A 214 14.02 -5.58 -12.19
CA MET A 214 12.58 -5.67 -12.45
C MET A 214 12.23 -6.94 -13.23
N MET A 215 13.00 -7.26 -14.28
CA MET A 215 12.78 -8.48 -15.07
C MET A 215 13.01 -9.74 -14.22
N ARG A 216 14.06 -9.77 -13.40
CA ARG A 216 14.31 -10.87 -12.46
C ARG A 216 13.18 -11.01 -11.44
N MET A 217 12.65 -9.91 -10.89
CA MET A 217 11.53 -9.97 -9.96
C MET A 217 10.31 -10.63 -10.61
N PHE A 218 9.93 -10.23 -11.84
CA PHE A 218 8.82 -10.89 -12.55
C PHE A 218 9.06 -12.38 -12.79
N GLU A 219 10.29 -12.78 -13.12
CA GLU A 219 10.64 -14.18 -13.36
C GLU A 219 10.62 -15.01 -12.07
N GLU A 220 11.16 -14.48 -10.98
CA GLU A 220 11.28 -15.18 -9.70
C GLU A 220 9.96 -15.28 -8.93
N THR A 221 9.08 -14.27 -9.04
CA THR A 221 7.89 -14.17 -8.19
C THR A 221 6.58 -14.53 -8.87
N GLY A 222 6.55 -14.55 -10.21
CA GLY A 222 5.31 -14.66 -11.00
C GLY A 222 4.46 -13.39 -10.96
#